data_AF-A0A525JE22-F1
#
_entry.id   AF-A0A525JE22-F1
#
_cell.length_a   1.000
_cell.length_b   1.000
_cell.length_c   1.000
_cell.angle_alpha   90.00
_cell.angle_beta   90.00
_cell.angle_gamma   90.00
#
_symmetry.space_group_name_H-M   'P 1'
#
loop_
_entity.id
_entity.type
_entity.pdbx_description
1 polymer ?
#
loop_
_entity_poly.entity_id
_entity_poly.type
_entity_poly.pdbx_seq_one_letter_code
_entity_poly.pdbx_strand_id
1 'polypeptide(L)'
;MQSDLSPATAAELETQSAVSWGAVVAGSVAALAVSVVLMALAAGFGLELAGPWPGSMGRIDHFTPVLGAWMIVVQVLSAALGGYLAGRLRTRWTNVHGHEVHFRDTAHGLLVWATSTVAGVVLATAVLAPATRLARLDLETAVAEAPVASPEVALTPQAAVTALPLNVAPIWRPRFHFLRESA
;
A
#
# COMPACT_ATOMS: atom_id res chain seq x y z
N MET A 1 30.05 -51.61 -2.53
CA MET A 1 30.16 -50.59 -1.47
C MET A 1 28.86 -49.76 -1.48
N GLN A 2 27.76 -50.34 -1.04
CA GLN A 2 26.55 -49.59 -0.66
C GLN A 2 26.83 -49.10 0.76
N SER A 3 27.01 -47.81 0.95
CA SER A 3 27.22 -47.21 2.26
C SER A 3 25.94 -47.31 3.09
N ASP A 4 26.01 -48.03 4.21
CA ASP A 4 25.03 -48.04 5.29
C ASP A 4 24.84 -46.62 5.83
N LEU A 5 23.93 -45.85 5.23
CA LEU A 5 23.47 -44.62 5.86
C LEU A 5 22.62 -45.03 7.05
N SER A 6 23.11 -44.75 8.26
CA SER A 6 22.35 -44.96 9.49
C SER A 6 20.98 -44.27 9.34
N PRO A 7 19.86 -44.88 9.79
CA PRO A 7 18.53 -44.27 9.69
C PRO A 7 18.49 -42.86 10.31
N ALA A 8 19.36 -42.57 11.27
CA ALA A 8 19.55 -41.24 11.84
C ALA A 8 20.05 -40.21 10.80
N THR A 9 21.05 -40.54 9.98
CA THR A 9 21.55 -39.65 8.92
C THR A 9 20.54 -39.47 7.78
N ALA A 10 19.78 -40.52 7.44
CA ALA A 10 18.70 -40.40 6.46
C ALA A 10 17.56 -39.49 6.96
N ALA A 11 17.19 -39.61 8.24
CA ALA A 11 16.23 -38.72 8.88
C ALA A 11 16.74 -37.27 8.97
N GLU A 12 18.03 -37.07 9.27
CA GLU A 12 18.61 -35.72 9.37
C GLU A 12 18.63 -34.97 8.03
N LEU A 13 18.82 -35.69 6.92
CA LEU A 13 18.69 -35.14 5.56
C LEU A 13 17.23 -34.77 5.22
N GLU A 14 16.25 -35.54 5.70
CA GLU A 14 14.81 -35.19 5.58
C GLU A 14 14.41 -33.99 6.47
N THR A 15 15.12 -33.77 7.59
CA THR A 15 14.74 -32.74 8.57
C THR A 15 15.28 -31.34 8.22
N GLN A 16 16.17 -31.22 7.23
CA GLN A 16 16.64 -29.91 6.80
C GLN A 16 15.54 -29.15 6.04
N SER A 17 14.89 -28.21 6.75
CA SER A 17 13.85 -27.34 6.21
C SER A 17 14.26 -26.73 4.86
N ALA A 18 13.47 -27.00 3.83
CA ALA A 18 13.66 -26.44 2.49
C ALA A 18 13.53 -24.91 2.47
N VAL A 19 12.86 -24.33 3.48
CA VAL A 19 12.62 -22.89 3.64
C VAL A 19 13.38 -22.36 4.84
N SER A 20 14.21 -21.33 4.62
CA SER A 20 14.97 -20.64 5.66
C SER A 20 14.16 -19.49 6.25
N TRP A 21 13.30 -19.79 7.22
CA TRP A 21 12.42 -18.79 7.86
C TRP A 21 13.18 -17.61 8.48
N GLY A 22 14.36 -17.84 9.06
CA GLY A 22 15.20 -16.75 9.58
C GLY A 22 15.63 -15.76 8.49
N ALA A 23 15.96 -16.25 7.30
CA ALA A 23 16.32 -15.40 6.16
C ALA A 23 15.12 -14.61 5.63
N VAL A 24 13.93 -15.24 5.58
CA VAL A 24 12.68 -14.58 5.18
C VAL A 24 12.37 -13.44 6.13
N VAL A 25 12.37 -13.69 7.45
CA VAL A 25 12.07 -12.65 8.45
C VAL A 25 13.08 -11.50 8.37
N ALA A 26 14.37 -11.79 8.26
CA ALA A 26 15.40 -10.76 8.13
C ALA A 26 15.21 -9.92 6.85
N GLY A 27 14.92 -10.56 5.72
CA GLY A 27 14.62 -9.87 4.46
C GLY A 27 13.38 -8.99 4.54
N SER A 28 12.33 -9.44 5.24
CA SER A 28 11.08 -8.69 5.40
C SER A 28 11.23 -7.45 6.28
N VAL A 29 12.06 -7.52 7.32
CA VAL A 29 12.41 -6.35 8.13
C VAL A 29 13.17 -5.32 7.29
N ALA A 30 14.11 -5.77 6.45
CA ALA A 30 14.83 -4.88 5.55
C ALA A 30 13.89 -4.24 4.50
N ALA A 31 12.97 -5.01 3.93
CA ALA A 31 11.94 -4.50 3.01
C ALA A 31 11.10 -3.40 3.69
N LEU A 32 10.62 -3.64 4.91
CA LEU A 32 9.87 -2.63 5.67
C LEU A 32 10.67 -1.35 5.91
N ALA A 33 11.94 -1.47 6.31
CA ALA A 33 12.80 -0.31 6.52
C ALA A 33 12.98 0.51 5.23
N VAL A 34 13.22 -0.17 4.10
CA VAL A 34 13.31 0.48 2.78
C VAL A 34 12.00 1.16 2.40
N SER A 35 10.86 0.49 2.62
CA SER A 35 9.54 1.09 2.38
C SER A 35 9.35 2.37 3.19
N VAL A 36 9.68 2.37 4.48
CA VAL A 36 9.56 3.57 5.33
C VAL A 36 10.44 4.71 4.84
N VAL A 37 11.69 4.43 4.43
CA VAL A 37 12.60 5.45 3.87
C VAL A 37 12.05 6.04 2.57
N LEU A 38 11.55 5.20 1.66
CA LEU A 38 10.96 5.66 0.40
C LEU A 38 9.66 6.44 0.61
N MET A 39 8.89 6.10 1.64
CA MET A 39 7.70 6.86 2.03
C MET A 39 8.07 8.23 2.63
N ALA A 40 9.11 8.32 3.45
CA ALA A 40 9.63 9.60 3.94
C ALA A 40 10.15 10.49 2.80
N LEU A 41 10.79 9.88 1.80
CA LEU A 41 11.24 10.58 0.59
C LEU A 41 10.05 11.11 -0.24
N ALA A 42 8.96 10.35 -0.32
CA ALA A 42 7.72 10.78 -0.97
C ALA A 42 7.19 12.10 -0.37
N ALA A 43 7.20 12.18 0.97
CA ALA A 43 6.81 13.39 1.69
C ALA A 43 7.75 14.57 1.39
N GLY A 44 9.06 14.30 1.27
CA GLY A 44 10.05 15.30 0.84
C GLY A 44 9.82 15.83 -0.58
N PHE A 45 9.24 15.03 -1.48
CA PHE A 45 8.83 15.46 -2.82
C PHE A 45 7.48 16.19 -2.85
N GLY A 46 6.80 16.34 -1.72
CA GLY A 46 5.48 16.96 -1.66
C GLY A 46 4.36 16.09 -2.23
N LEU A 47 4.55 14.78 -2.29
CA LEU A 47 3.49 13.85 -2.70
C LEU A 47 2.48 13.72 -1.55
N GLU A 48 1.38 14.46 -1.64
CA GLU A 48 0.29 14.37 -0.66
C GLU A 48 -0.40 13.01 -0.75
N LEU A 49 -0.43 12.26 0.35
CA LEU A 49 -1.26 11.06 0.51
C LEU A 49 -2.72 11.46 0.76
N ALA A 50 -3.35 12.11 -0.21
CA ALA A 50 -4.79 12.33 -0.25
C ALA A 50 -5.48 11.17 -1.03
N GLY A 51 -5.19 9.92 -0.69
CA GLY A 51 -5.76 8.75 -1.38
C GLY A 51 -7.14 8.35 -0.86
N PRO A 52 -7.95 7.58 -1.61
CA PRO A 52 -9.24 7.08 -1.11
C PRO A 52 -9.00 6.05 0.01
N TRP A 53 -9.03 6.51 1.26
CA TRP A 53 -8.91 5.68 2.44
C TRP A 53 -10.21 4.89 2.70
N PRO A 54 -10.14 3.74 3.39
CA PRO A 54 -11.33 3.01 3.81
C PRO A 54 -12.27 3.93 4.62
N GLY A 55 -13.43 4.26 4.05
CA GLY A 55 -14.38 5.25 4.58
C GLY A 55 -14.63 6.47 3.68
N SER A 56 -13.82 6.68 2.63
CA SER A 56 -14.10 7.71 1.62
C SER A 56 -15.15 7.20 0.62
N MET A 57 -16.42 7.54 0.85
CA MET A 57 -17.48 7.49 -0.19
C MET A 57 -17.45 8.74 -1.09
N GLY A 58 -16.37 9.54 -1.03
CA GLY A 58 -16.15 10.76 -1.79
C GLY A 58 -15.35 10.52 -3.06
N ARG A 59 -15.60 11.38 -4.06
CA ARG A 59 -15.07 11.36 -5.43
C ARG A 59 -13.54 11.16 -5.49
N ILE A 60 -13.07 10.41 -6.50
CA ILE A 60 -11.66 10.00 -6.78
C ILE A 60 -10.77 11.20 -7.18
N ASP A 61 -11.11 12.43 -6.79
CA ASP A 61 -10.51 13.67 -7.34
C ASP A 61 -9.02 13.86 -6.96
N HIS A 62 -8.50 13.08 -6.00
CA HIS A 62 -7.17 13.30 -5.40
C HIS A 62 -6.12 12.23 -5.76
N PHE A 63 -6.47 11.20 -6.54
CA PHE A 63 -5.47 10.22 -7.00
C PHE A 63 -4.71 10.77 -8.22
N THR A 64 -3.41 11.03 -8.05
CA THR A 64 -2.54 11.45 -9.16
C THR A 64 -1.76 10.25 -9.72
N PRO A 65 -1.58 10.16 -11.05
CA PRO A 65 -0.74 9.11 -11.66
C PRO A 65 0.69 9.08 -11.11
N VAL A 66 1.23 10.25 -10.71
CA VAL A 66 2.56 10.38 -10.10
C VAL A 66 2.62 9.68 -8.74
N LEU A 67 1.60 9.86 -7.88
CA LEU A 67 1.50 9.15 -6.61
C LEU A 67 1.38 7.63 -6.84
N GLY A 68 0.57 7.21 -7.81
CA GLY A 68 0.44 5.80 -8.19
C GLY A 68 1.77 5.19 -8.65
N ALA A 69 2.49 5.88 -9.54
CA ALA A 69 3.81 5.45 -10.01
C ALA A 69 4.82 5.37 -8.87
N TRP A 70 4.79 6.33 -7.93
CA TRP A 70 5.64 6.31 -6.75
C TRP A 70 5.38 5.08 -5.86
N MET A 71 4.12 4.72 -5.65
CA MET A 71 3.77 3.53 -4.87
C MET A 71 4.29 2.24 -5.52
N ILE A 72 4.26 2.16 -6.86
CA ILE A 72 4.85 1.03 -7.58
C ILE A 72 6.37 0.99 -7.34
N VAL A 73 7.05 2.13 -7.41
CA VAL A 73 8.49 2.23 -7.13
C VAL A 73 8.82 1.77 -5.72
N VAL A 74 8.07 2.22 -4.71
CA VAL A 74 8.24 1.77 -3.32
C VAL A 74 8.12 0.26 -3.20
N GLN A 75 7.06 -0.31 -3.77
CA GLN A 75 6.82 -1.75 -3.70
C GLN A 75 7.90 -2.56 -4.41
N VAL A 76 8.32 -2.15 -5.60
CA VAL A 76 9.33 -2.88 -6.39
C VAL A 76 10.70 -2.81 -5.71
N LEU A 77 11.15 -1.63 -5.30
CA LEU A 77 12.48 -1.47 -4.68
C LEU A 77 12.54 -2.18 -3.32
N SER A 78 11.51 -2.05 -2.50
CA SER A 78 11.42 -2.73 -1.22
C SER A 78 11.47 -4.25 -1.37
N ALA A 79 10.67 -4.80 -2.29
CA ALA A 79 10.63 -6.23 -2.57
C ALA A 79 11.97 -6.75 -3.10
N ALA A 80 12.61 -6.01 -3.99
CA ALA A 80 13.89 -6.38 -4.58
C ALA A 80 15.00 -6.43 -3.52
N LEU A 81 15.12 -5.41 -2.68
CA LEU A 81 16.14 -5.38 -1.63
C LEU A 81 15.90 -6.44 -0.55
N GLY A 82 14.66 -6.59 -0.07
CA GLY A 82 14.33 -7.61 0.92
C GLY A 82 14.55 -9.04 0.41
N GLY A 83 14.10 -9.32 -0.81
CA GLY A 83 14.29 -10.62 -1.47
C GLY A 83 15.77 -10.93 -1.70
N TYR A 84 16.57 -9.94 -2.12
CA TYR A 84 18.02 -10.10 -2.29
C TYR A 84 18.72 -10.44 -0.96
N LEU A 85 18.34 -9.78 0.14
CA LEU A 85 18.90 -10.07 1.47
C LEU A 85 18.54 -11.50 1.93
N ALA A 86 17.29 -11.92 1.76
CA ALA A 86 16.88 -13.28 2.12
C ALA A 86 17.61 -14.35 1.29
N GLY A 87 17.81 -14.10 -0.02
CA GLY A 87 18.59 -14.99 -0.88
C GLY A 87 20.06 -15.11 -0.43
N ARG A 88 20.64 -14.05 0.12
CA ARG A 88 22.02 -14.06 0.66
C ARG A 88 22.16 -14.75 2.02
N LEU A 89 21.12 -14.72 2.85
CA LEU A 89 21.12 -15.33 4.19
C LEU A 89 20.73 -16.82 4.20
N ARG A 90 20.26 -17.35 3.07
CA ARG A 90 19.92 -18.77 2.90
C ARG A 90 21.16 -19.67 3.04
N THR A 91 21.02 -20.77 3.77
CA THR A 91 22.01 -21.86 3.83
C THR A 91 22.22 -22.46 2.44
N ARG A 92 23.49 -22.53 1.99
CA ARG A 92 23.84 -22.99 0.64
C ARG A 92 23.87 -24.53 0.60
N TRP A 93 22.93 -25.14 -0.12
CA TRP A 93 22.93 -26.57 -0.41
C TRP A 93 23.81 -26.83 -1.64
N THR A 94 24.93 -27.54 -1.44
CA THR A 94 25.97 -27.74 -2.47
C THR A 94 25.69 -28.91 -3.42
N ASN A 95 24.59 -29.65 -3.23
CA ASN A 95 24.33 -30.91 -3.93
C ASN A 95 22.95 -30.98 -4.61
N VAL A 96 22.41 -29.84 -5.07
CA VAL A 96 21.06 -29.73 -5.65
C VAL A 96 21.14 -29.16 -7.07
N HIS A 97 20.37 -29.74 -8.00
CA HIS A 97 20.27 -29.34 -9.40
C HIS A 97 19.93 -27.84 -9.54
N GLY A 98 20.58 -27.14 -10.50
CA GLY A 98 20.47 -25.67 -10.63
C GLY A 98 19.05 -25.13 -10.80
N HIS A 99 18.13 -25.88 -11.41
CA HIS A 99 16.72 -25.48 -11.58
C HIS A 99 15.97 -25.35 -10.25
N GLU A 100 16.23 -26.24 -9.31
CA GLU A 100 15.62 -26.23 -7.97
C GLU A 100 16.16 -25.06 -7.13
N VAL A 101 17.43 -24.70 -7.32
CA VAL A 101 18.03 -23.52 -6.66
C VAL A 101 17.30 -22.25 -7.07
N HIS A 102 17.05 -22.09 -8.38
CA HIS A 102 16.33 -20.93 -8.91
C HIS A 102 14.88 -20.84 -8.42
N PHE A 103 14.16 -21.97 -8.37
CA PHE A 103 12.80 -22.02 -7.81
C PHE A 103 12.77 -21.62 -6.33
N ARG A 104 13.73 -22.10 -5.54
CA ARG A 104 13.81 -21.74 -4.12
C ARG A 104 14.16 -20.27 -3.90
N ASP A 105 15.00 -19.69 -4.75
CA ASP A 105 15.37 -18.27 -4.65
C ASP A 105 14.19 -17.36 -4.96
N THR A 106 13.40 -17.68 -5.99
CA THR A 106 12.17 -16.95 -6.31
C THR A 106 11.10 -17.15 -5.25
N ALA A 107 10.98 -18.36 -4.68
CA ALA A 107 10.06 -18.64 -3.57
C ALA A 107 10.41 -17.84 -2.30
N HIS A 108 11.70 -17.74 -1.94
CA HIS A 108 12.11 -16.92 -0.80
C HIS A 108 11.84 -15.43 -1.05
N GLY A 109 12.11 -14.93 -2.26
CA GLY A 109 11.76 -13.57 -2.65
C GLY A 109 10.25 -13.28 -2.53
N LEU A 110 9.42 -14.22 -3.00
CA LEU A 110 7.96 -14.13 -2.88
C LEU A 110 7.49 -14.15 -1.42
N LEU A 111 8.08 -15.02 -0.58
CA LEU A 111 7.78 -15.07 0.85
C LEU A 111 8.15 -13.77 1.57
N VAL A 112 9.30 -13.18 1.25
CA VAL A 112 9.70 -11.87 1.79
C VAL A 112 8.72 -10.79 1.37
N TRP A 113 8.33 -10.75 0.09
CA TRP A 113 7.34 -9.80 -0.40
C TRP A 113 5.99 -9.94 0.33
N ALA A 114 5.49 -11.17 0.47
CA ALA A 114 4.22 -11.42 1.13
C ALA A 114 4.25 -11.05 2.62
N THR A 115 5.28 -11.50 3.34
CA THR A 115 5.42 -11.25 4.78
C THR A 115 5.65 -9.78 5.11
N SER A 116 6.47 -9.06 4.32
CA SER A 116 6.66 -7.61 4.50
C SER A 116 5.39 -6.82 4.20
N THR A 117 4.61 -7.20 3.18
CA THR A 117 3.33 -6.56 2.87
C THR A 117 2.32 -6.73 4.01
N VAL A 118 2.16 -7.97 4.51
CA VAL A 118 1.29 -8.25 5.67
C VAL A 118 1.74 -7.47 6.90
N ALA A 119 3.04 -7.52 7.22
CA ALA A 119 3.58 -6.79 8.36
C ALA A 119 3.41 -5.27 8.21
N GLY A 120 3.57 -4.73 7.01
CA GLY A 120 3.34 -3.32 6.71
C GLY A 120 1.89 -2.90 6.92
N VAL A 121 0.93 -3.71 6.46
CA VAL A 121 -0.51 -3.47 6.70
C VAL A 121 -0.83 -3.54 8.20
N VAL A 122 -0.29 -4.51 8.93
CA VAL A 122 -0.47 -4.63 10.38
C VAL A 122 0.11 -3.41 11.11
N LEU A 123 1.32 -2.97 10.76
CA LEU A 123 1.90 -1.75 11.33
C LEU A 123 1.08 -0.51 11.00
N ALA A 124 0.67 -0.35 9.73
CA ALA A 124 -0.12 0.79 9.30
C ALA A 124 -1.47 0.86 10.03
N THR A 125 -2.17 -0.28 10.14
CA THR A 125 -3.43 -0.36 10.88
C THR A 125 -3.25 -0.12 12.38
N ALA A 126 -2.18 -0.66 12.99
CA ALA A 126 -1.87 -0.42 14.40
C ALA A 126 -1.60 1.06 14.70
N VAL A 127 -0.91 1.77 13.80
CA VAL A 127 -0.58 3.20 13.96
C VAL A 127 -1.78 4.11 13.63
N LEU A 128 -2.59 3.80 12.62
CA LEU A 128 -3.73 4.63 12.21
C LEU A 128 -5.02 4.37 13.00
N ALA A 129 -5.22 3.17 13.56
CA ALA A 129 -6.46 2.85 14.28
C ALA A 129 -6.77 3.78 15.47
N PRO A 130 -5.80 4.22 16.30
CA PRO A 130 -6.07 5.20 17.35
C PRO A 130 -6.50 6.57 16.81
N ALA A 131 -5.87 7.06 15.73
CA ALA A 131 -6.18 8.36 15.13
C ALA A 131 -7.61 8.41 14.56
N THR A 132 -8.05 7.33 13.92
CA THR A 132 -9.42 7.23 13.39
C THR A 132 -10.49 7.12 14.48
N ARG A 133 -10.17 6.55 15.66
CA ARG A 133 -11.11 6.53 16.80
C ARG A 133 -11.33 7.92 17.36
N LEU A 134 -10.27 8.73 17.52
CA LEU A 134 -10.38 10.11 17.98
C LEU A 134 -11.23 10.95 17.02
N ALA A 135 -10.99 10.86 15.71
CA ALA A 135 -11.78 11.55 14.70
C ALA A 135 -13.28 11.14 14.67
N ARG A 136 -13.61 9.89 15.03
CA ARG A 136 -15.01 9.44 15.15
C ARG A 136 -15.71 10.02 16.38
N LEU A 137 -14.99 10.15 17.50
CA LEU A 137 -15.55 10.74 18.72
C LEU A 137 -15.94 12.21 18.50
N ASP A 138 -15.12 12.98 17.76
CA ASP A 138 -15.42 14.36 17.40
C ASP A 138 -16.69 14.46 16.51
N LEU A 139 -16.88 13.49 15.61
CA LEU A 139 -18.08 13.38 14.78
C LEU A 139 -19.34 13.04 15.60
N GLU A 140 -19.23 12.12 16.55
CA GLU A 140 -20.35 11.71 17.41
C GLU A 140 -20.77 12.84 18.37
N THR A 141 -19.82 13.61 18.91
CA THR A 141 -20.14 14.82 19.69
C THR A 141 -20.78 15.92 18.85
N ALA A 142 -20.35 16.08 17.60
CA ALA A 142 -20.95 17.06 16.68
C ALA A 142 -22.39 16.67 16.27
N VAL A 143 -22.70 15.38 16.18
CA VAL A 143 -24.07 14.90 15.90
C VAL A 143 -24.97 15.02 17.14
N ALA A 144 -24.41 14.92 18.35
CA ALA A 144 -25.16 15.09 19.60
C ALA A 144 -25.55 16.56 19.89
N GLU A 145 -24.89 17.54 19.25
CA GLU A 145 -25.15 18.98 19.40
C GLU A 145 -26.07 19.57 18.30
N ALA A 146 -26.87 18.74 17.61
CA ALA A 146 -27.95 19.27 16.78
C ALA A 146 -29.10 19.74 17.68
N PRO A 147 -29.43 21.05 17.75
CA PRO A 147 -30.56 21.51 18.55
C PRO A 147 -31.84 20.89 17.98
N VAL A 148 -32.61 20.21 18.84
CA VAL A 148 -33.92 19.66 18.48
C VAL A 148 -34.89 20.83 18.26
N ALA A 149 -34.90 21.36 17.04
CA ALA A 149 -35.91 22.31 16.60
C ALA A 149 -37.25 21.57 16.52
N SER A 150 -38.20 21.99 17.36
CA SER A 150 -39.58 21.53 17.30
C SER A 150 -40.21 21.95 15.96
N PRO A 151 -41.07 21.14 15.32
CA PRO A 151 -41.65 21.48 14.04
C PRO A 151 -42.80 22.48 14.25
N GLU A 152 -42.50 23.77 14.19
CA GLU A 152 -43.53 24.79 14.00
C GLU A 152 -43.79 24.93 12.50
N VAL A 153 -44.96 24.45 12.07
CA VAL A 153 -45.44 24.56 10.68
C VAL A 153 -45.84 26.02 10.42
N ALA A 154 -44.93 26.81 9.85
CA ALA A 154 -45.23 28.13 9.31
C ALA A 154 -45.20 28.07 7.77
N LEU A 155 -46.38 28.00 7.17
CA LEU A 155 -46.60 28.18 5.73
C LEU A 155 -46.50 29.67 5.39
N THR A 156 -45.51 30.10 4.60
CA THR A 156 -45.61 31.32 3.78
C THR A 156 -44.84 31.20 2.46
N PRO A 157 -45.35 31.73 1.33
CA PRO A 157 -44.89 31.40 -0.01
C PRO A 157 -43.78 32.33 -0.55
N GLN A 158 -42.83 31.70 -1.26
CA GLN A 158 -42.02 32.16 -2.40
C GLN A 158 -41.79 33.68 -2.61
N ALA A 159 -40.53 34.13 -2.44
CA ALA A 159 -40.00 35.26 -3.21
C ALA A 159 -38.46 35.19 -3.36
N ALA A 160 -38.02 35.31 -4.62
CA ALA A 160 -36.68 35.68 -5.08
C ALA A 160 -35.50 34.71 -4.83
N VAL A 161 -35.41 33.67 -5.67
CA VAL A 161 -34.12 33.08 -6.05
C VAL A 161 -33.41 34.08 -6.98
N THR A 162 -32.60 34.96 -6.41
CA THR A 162 -31.61 35.73 -7.19
C THR A 162 -30.39 34.84 -7.38
N ALA A 163 -30.40 34.07 -8.47
CA ALA A 163 -29.26 33.28 -8.89
C ALA A 163 -28.11 34.22 -9.33
N LEU A 164 -27.10 34.37 -8.49
CA LEU A 164 -25.78 34.84 -8.92
C LEU A 164 -25.09 33.66 -9.63
N PRO A 165 -24.70 33.76 -10.91
CA PRO A 165 -23.96 32.69 -11.54
C PRO A 165 -22.53 32.68 -10.97
N LEU A 166 -22.23 31.72 -10.08
CA LEU A 166 -20.86 31.37 -9.77
C LEU A 166 -20.26 30.69 -11.01
N ASN A 167 -19.64 31.51 -11.85
CA ASN A 167 -18.89 31.10 -13.03
C ASN A 167 -17.60 30.37 -12.58
N VAL A 168 -17.71 29.09 -12.27
CA VAL A 168 -16.55 28.20 -12.13
C VAL A 168 -16.26 27.62 -13.51
N ALA A 169 -15.47 28.34 -14.30
CA ALA A 169 -14.95 27.79 -15.54
C ALA A 169 -13.92 26.69 -15.22
N PRO A 170 -14.05 25.46 -15.73
CA PRO A 170 -13.03 24.43 -15.55
C PRO A 170 -11.75 24.84 -16.30
N ILE A 171 -10.63 24.85 -15.57
CA ILE A 171 -9.31 25.37 -16.01
C ILE A 171 -8.67 24.58 -17.16
N TRP A 172 -9.30 23.49 -17.61
CA TRP A 172 -8.77 22.57 -18.59
C TRP A 172 -9.72 22.44 -19.77
N ARG A 173 -9.64 23.38 -20.72
CA ARG A 173 -10.18 23.18 -22.07
C ARG A 173 -9.02 23.00 -23.04
N PRO A 174 -8.80 21.80 -23.60
CA PRO A 174 -7.85 21.63 -24.70
C PRO A 174 -8.37 22.39 -25.91
N ARG A 175 -7.60 23.40 -26.34
CA ARG A 175 -7.92 24.27 -27.46
C ARG A 175 -7.49 23.57 -28.76
N PHE A 176 -8.38 22.77 -29.33
CA PHE A 176 -8.15 22.25 -30.69
C PHE A 176 -8.34 23.40 -31.69
N HIS A 177 -7.23 23.99 -32.12
CA HIS A 177 -7.18 24.87 -33.28
C HIS A 177 -7.31 24.01 -34.54
N PHE A 178 -8.54 23.80 -35.02
CA PHE A 178 -8.75 23.37 -36.40
C PHE A 178 -8.38 24.54 -37.31
N LEU A 179 -7.29 24.38 -38.05
CA LEU A 179 -6.88 25.28 -39.12
C LEU A 179 -8.02 25.32 -40.16
N ARG A 180 -8.52 26.54 -40.39
CA ARG A 180 -9.43 26.85 -41.50
C ARG A 180 -8.64 26.69 -42.80
N GLU A 181 -8.82 25.58 -43.50
CA GLU A 181 -8.44 25.49 -44.90
C GLU A 181 -9.36 26.41 -45.70
N SER A 182 -8.75 27.32 -46.44
CA SER A 182 -9.42 28.25 -47.36
C SER A 182 -8.82 28.06 -48.74
N ALA A 183 -9.54 27.37 -49.61
CA ALA A 183 -9.62 27.58 -51.06
C ALA A 183 -10.62 26.57 -51.66
#